data_AF-A0A5C1QB60-F1
#
_entry.id   AF-A0A5C1QB60-F1
#
_cell.length_a   1.000
_cell.length_b   1.000
_cell.length_c   1.000
_cell.angle_alpha   90.00
_cell.angle_beta   90.00
_cell.angle_gamma   90.00
#
_symmetry.space_group_name_H-M   'P 1'
#
loop_
_entity.id
_entity.type
_entity.pdbx_description
1 polymer ?
#
loop_
_entity_poly.entity_id
_entity_poly.type
_entity_poly.pdbx_seq_one_letter_code
_entity_poly.pdbx_strand_id
1 'polypeptide(L)'
;MSKKNGVIIASAIIILTLLGGAGAYLYNRNSKLELINEYLTNNDYTSAEEVLSSLLLNSSDDELIQLASQIKSKEEDYLRNEELKAKFKESITNDIESIYLDNILDEFSQLKDELLLIDPSNSKIKAIIEGIDNQERDLLQKVQILMNSMFNAKSEEEADALKKMIYDLLDESKSDFIRSQVNNAEIIKNEILEQDPKNNLANKLDNRLAVLKKELQTKEEKAAFKKKIDRLLNDTQKLIEDSKFQEAETLRKSILDLDPSNRLAQDLEEKIKEREEEKKLNDKVSNLISMAEAAINSKLFDSAEKYRQEIIQLDPKNKDVAKLKEIILKKRRKSLISRLKS
;
A
#
# COMPACT_ATOMS: atom_id res chain seq x y z
N MET A 1 -57.82 11.64 -44.51
CA MET A 1 -57.28 11.20 -43.22
C MET A 1 -56.14 12.12 -42.82
N SER A 2 -56.26 12.73 -41.62
CA SER A 2 -55.26 13.45 -40.80
C SER A 2 -54.34 14.49 -41.48
N LYS A 3 -54.40 15.83 -41.29
CA LYS A 3 -55.01 16.71 -40.27
C LYS A 3 -55.03 16.12 -38.86
N LYS A 4 -53.89 16.14 -38.15
CA LYS A 4 -53.85 16.44 -36.68
C LYS A 4 -52.49 16.52 -35.97
N ASN A 5 -51.34 16.19 -36.58
CA ASN A 5 -50.08 16.18 -35.80
C ASN A 5 -49.10 17.33 -36.07
N GLY A 6 -49.38 18.21 -37.05
CA GLY A 6 -48.51 19.36 -37.38
C GLY A 6 -48.80 20.65 -36.62
N VAL A 7 -49.89 20.71 -35.83
CA VAL A 7 -50.32 21.96 -35.15
C VAL A 7 -50.08 21.91 -33.64
N ILE A 8 -49.72 20.76 -33.06
CA ILE A 8 -49.45 20.66 -31.61
C ILE A 8 -47.99 20.97 -31.27
N ILE A 9 -47.03 20.73 -32.17
CA ILE A 9 -45.60 21.00 -31.90
C ILE A 9 -45.25 22.48 -32.15
N ALA A 10 -45.87 23.12 -33.15
CA ALA A 10 -45.63 24.54 -33.44
C ALA A 10 -46.24 25.50 -32.40
N SER A 11 -47.28 25.07 -31.65
CA SER A 11 -47.88 25.86 -30.59
C SER A 11 -47.18 25.72 -29.23
N ALA A 12 -46.40 24.66 -29.00
CA ALA A 12 -45.57 24.51 -27.79
C ALA A 12 -44.31 25.37 -27.83
N ILE A 13 -43.75 25.61 -29.02
CA ILE A 13 -42.54 26.44 -29.20
C ILE A 13 -42.85 27.95 -29.11
N ILE A 14 -44.06 28.36 -29.50
CA ILE A 14 -44.49 29.78 -29.47
C ILE A 14 -45.00 30.21 -28.09
N ILE A 15 -45.47 29.29 -27.24
CA ILE A 15 -45.89 29.60 -25.86
C ILE A 15 -44.67 29.68 -24.91
N LEU A 16 -43.56 29.00 -25.21
CA LEU A 16 -42.30 29.16 -24.45
C LEU A 16 -41.53 30.45 -24.79
N THR A 17 -41.77 31.06 -25.96
CA THR A 17 -41.09 32.29 -26.38
C THR A 17 -41.75 33.58 -25.89
N LEU A 18 -42.95 33.52 -25.30
CA LEU A 18 -43.67 34.72 -24.85
C LEU A 18 -43.88 34.84 -23.33
N LEU A 19 -43.45 33.85 -22.53
CA LEU A 19 -43.47 33.94 -21.05
C LEU A 19 -42.24 33.33 -20.32
N GLY A 20 -41.11 33.09 -21.01
CA GLY A 20 -40.03 32.27 -20.44
C GLY A 20 -38.59 32.59 -20.82
N GLY A 21 -38.26 33.84 -21.20
CA GLY A 21 -36.88 34.20 -21.59
C GLY A 21 -35.82 33.87 -20.54
N ALA A 22 -36.12 34.06 -19.25
CA ALA A 22 -35.26 33.63 -18.16
C ALA A 22 -35.34 32.11 -17.90
N GLY A 23 -36.53 31.50 -18.01
CA GLY A 23 -36.73 30.08 -17.72
C GLY A 23 -36.07 29.14 -18.73
N ALA A 24 -36.16 29.43 -20.03
CA ALA A 24 -35.49 28.65 -21.07
C ALA A 24 -33.96 28.83 -21.04
N TYR A 25 -33.50 30.04 -20.71
CA TYR A 25 -32.07 30.32 -20.50
C TYR A 25 -31.52 29.60 -19.26
N LEU A 26 -32.25 29.61 -18.13
CA LEU A 26 -31.88 28.90 -16.90
C LEU A 26 -31.92 27.38 -17.08
N TYR A 27 -32.89 26.84 -17.83
CA TYR A 27 -32.95 25.41 -18.16
C TYR A 27 -31.77 24.96 -19.03
N ASN A 28 -31.41 25.75 -20.05
CA ASN A 28 -30.24 25.49 -20.89
C ASN A 28 -28.91 25.66 -20.11
N ARG A 29 -28.84 26.62 -19.19
CA ARG A 29 -27.68 26.80 -18.31
C ARG A 29 -27.51 25.63 -17.34
N ASN A 30 -28.57 25.21 -16.66
CA ASN A 30 -28.50 24.12 -15.68
C ASN A 30 -28.13 22.78 -16.32
N SER A 31 -28.70 22.47 -17.49
CA SER A 31 -28.33 21.25 -18.24
C SER A 31 -26.88 21.27 -18.71
N LYS A 32 -26.35 22.43 -19.13
CA LYS A 32 -24.92 22.56 -19.47
C LYS A 32 -24.00 22.46 -18.24
N LEU A 33 -24.43 22.94 -17.08
CA LEU A 33 -23.69 22.79 -15.82
C LEU A 33 -23.67 21.33 -15.34
N GLU A 34 -24.77 20.59 -15.50
CA GLU A 34 -24.81 19.14 -15.27
C GLU A 34 -23.84 18.40 -16.19
N LEU A 35 -23.79 18.79 -17.48
CA LEU A 35 -22.87 18.21 -18.46
C LEU A 35 -21.40 18.49 -18.13
N ILE A 36 -21.08 19.72 -17.66
CA ILE A 36 -19.74 20.05 -17.15
C ILE A 36 -19.39 19.17 -15.95
N ASN A 37 -20.31 18.98 -15.00
CA ASN A 37 -20.07 18.11 -13.85
C ASN A 37 -19.86 16.65 -14.25
N GLU A 38 -20.59 16.15 -15.26
CA GLU A 38 -20.39 14.82 -15.83
C GLU A 38 -19.00 14.69 -16.46
N TYR A 39 -18.58 15.64 -17.29
CA TYR A 39 -17.25 15.64 -17.89
C TYR A 39 -16.14 15.74 -16.84
N LEU A 40 -16.30 16.59 -15.82
CA LEU A 40 -15.35 16.67 -14.70
C LEU A 40 -15.30 15.38 -13.88
N THR A 41 -16.42 14.68 -13.71
CA THR A 41 -16.46 13.37 -13.03
C THR A 41 -15.71 12.31 -13.84
N ASN A 42 -15.70 12.45 -15.17
CA ASN A 42 -15.03 11.55 -16.10
C ASN A 42 -13.60 12.02 -16.48
N ASN A 43 -13.08 13.09 -15.87
CA ASN A 43 -11.79 13.72 -16.19
C ASN A 43 -11.65 14.21 -17.65
N ASP A 44 -12.76 14.52 -18.33
CA ASP A 44 -12.76 15.09 -19.68
C ASP A 44 -12.75 16.62 -19.62
N TYR A 45 -11.60 17.18 -19.24
CA TYR A 45 -11.46 18.62 -19.01
C TYR A 45 -11.60 19.45 -20.29
N THR A 46 -11.20 18.91 -21.45
CA THR A 46 -11.35 19.56 -22.76
C THR A 46 -12.83 19.76 -23.11
N SER A 47 -13.65 18.72 -22.99
CA SER A 47 -15.10 18.83 -23.21
C SER A 47 -15.76 19.74 -22.18
N ALA A 48 -15.30 19.72 -20.93
CA ALA A 48 -15.78 20.62 -19.88
C ALA A 48 -15.45 22.10 -20.19
N GLU A 49 -14.26 22.39 -20.68
CA GLU A 49 -13.80 23.73 -21.07
C GLU A 49 -14.55 24.25 -22.31
N GLU A 50 -14.82 23.39 -23.31
CA GLU A 50 -15.61 23.76 -24.50
C GLU A 50 -17.06 24.15 -24.13
N VAL A 51 -17.71 23.35 -23.27
CA VAL A 51 -19.08 23.65 -22.82
C VAL A 51 -19.10 24.91 -21.95
N LEU A 52 -18.11 25.10 -21.08
CA LEU A 52 -18.00 26.30 -20.25
C LEU A 52 -17.71 27.56 -21.08
N SER A 53 -16.85 27.47 -22.08
CA SER A 53 -16.58 28.56 -23.02
C SER A 53 -17.85 29.00 -23.77
N SER A 54 -18.72 28.06 -24.11
CA SER A 54 -20.03 28.35 -24.72
C SER A 54 -21.00 29.09 -23.79
N LEU A 55 -20.84 28.94 -22.46
CA LEU A 55 -21.61 29.66 -21.44
C LEU A 55 -21.04 31.06 -21.18
N LEU A 56 -19.70 31.20 -21.18
CA LEU A 56 -18.99 32.46 -20.95
C LEU A 56 -19.18 33.47 -22.11
N LEU A 57 -19.31 33.00 -23.35
CA LEU A 57 -19.61 33.84 -24.53
C LEU A 57 -20.93 34.63 -24.40
N ASN A 58 -21.80 34.26 -23.46
CA ASN A 58 -23.15 34.80 -23.30
C ASN A 58 -23.45 35.36 -21.90
N SER A 59 -22.44 35.54 -21.03
CA SER A 59 -22.66 36.02 -19.66
C SER A 59 -21.41 36.65 -19.03
N SER A 60 -21.61 37.67 -18.19
CA SER A 60 -20.57 38.31 -17.36
C SER A 60 -20.69 37.84 -15.90
N ASP A 61 -20.81 36.53 -15.71
CA ASP A 61 -21.15 35.93 -14.41
C ASP A 61 -19.88 35.49 -13.67
N ASP A 62 -19.60 36.13 -12.53
CA ASP A 62 -18.40 35.85 -11.71
C ASP A 62 -18.32 34.38 -11.27
N GLU A 63 -19.46 33.71 -11.12
CA GLU A 63 -19.55 32.28 -10.80
C GLU A 63 -18.97 31.39 -11.92
N LEU A 64 -19.18 31.74 -13.19
CA LEU A 64 -18.65 30.98 -14.33
C LEU A 64 -17.15 31.23 -14.51
N ILE A 65 -16.66 32.42 -14.14
CA ILE A 65 -15.23 32.73 -14.11
C ILE A 65 -14.52 31.94 -13.01
N GLN A 66 -15.14 31.82 -11.82
CA GLN A 66 -14.62 30.95 -10.76
C GLN A 66 -14.63 29.48 -11.19
N LEU A 67 -15.70 29.02 -11.85
CA LEU A 67 -15.77 27.65 -12.35
C LEU A 67 -14.69 27.38 -13.40
N ALA A 68 -14.43 28.31 -14.32
CA ALA A 68 -13.35 28.20 -15.31
C ALA A 68 -11.98 28.05 -14.66
N SER A 69 -11.73 28.85 -13.62
CA SER A 69 -10.48 28.80 -12.86
C SER A 69 -10.32 27.45 -12.14
N GLN A 70 -11.40 26.88 -11.62
CA GLN A 70 -11.39 25.56 -10.98
C GLN A 70 -11.17 24.43 -11.99
N ILE A 71 -11.79 24.48 -13.17
CA ILE A 71 -11.58 23.49 -14.24
C ILE A 71 -10.13 23.51 -14.70
N LYS A 72 -9.60 24.71 -14.98
CA LYS A 72 -8.22 24.88 -15.41
C LYS A 72 -7.21 24.40 -14.36
N SER A 73 -7.44 24.73 -13.09
CA SER A 73 -6.59 24.22 -11.99
C SER A 73 -6.62 22.70 -11.91
N LYS A 74 -7.79 22.07 -12.08
CA LYS A 74 -7.92 20.60 -12.07
C LYS A 74 -7.28 19.95 -13.30
N GLU A 75 -7.36 20.59 -14.46
CA GLU A 75 -6.70 20.15 -15.68
C GLU A 75 -5.18 20.23 -15.55
N GLU A 76 -4.65 21.35 -15.02
CA GLU A 76 -3.22 21.51 -14.72
C GLU A 76 -2.73 20.45 -13.72
N ASP A 77 -3.50 20.17 -12.66
CA ASP A 77 -3.19 19.10 -11.70
C ASP A 77 -3.25 17.71 -12.34
N TYR A 78 -4.21 17.45 -13.24
CA TYR A 78 -4.33 16.20 -13.98
C TYR A 78 -3.15 15.99 -14.94
N LEU A 79 -2.82 17.00 -15.75
CA LEU A 79 -1.69 16.97 -16.68
C LEU A 79 -0.36 16.81 -15.95
N ARG A 80 -0.17 17.50 -14.83
CA ARG A 80 1.01 17.36 -13.99
C ARG A 80 1.13 15.95 -13.40
N ASN A 81 0.01 15.34 -13.00
CA ASN A 81 -0.02 13.95 -12.55
C ASN A 81 0.30 12.97 -13.67
N GLU A 82 -0.20 13.19 -14.90
CA GLU A 82 0.14 12.36 -16.06
C GLU A 82 1.62 12.50 -16.47
N GLU A 83 2.19 13.71 -16.41
CA GLU A 83 3.62 13.92 -16.67
C GLU A 83 4.51 13.27 -15.59
N LEU A 84 4.10 13.36 -14.31
CA LEU A 84 4.76 12.66 -13.20
C LEU A 84 4.68 11.14 -13.38
N LYS A 85 3.50 10.60 -13.76
CA LYS A 85 3.34 9.18 -14.09
C LYS A 85 4.24 8.78 -15.26
N ALA A 86 4.37 9.61 -16.30
CA ALA A 86 5.24 9.33 -17.44
C ALA A 86 6.72 9.31 -17.06
N LYS A 87 7.19 10.29 -16.28
CA LYS A 87 8.57 10.34 -15.76
C LYS A 87 8.88 9.19 -14.81
N PHE A 88 7.94 8.85 -13.93
CA PHE A 88 8.04 7.71 -13.03
C PHE A 88 8.08 6.39 -13.81
N LYS A 89 7.25 6.27 -14.85
CA LYS A 89 7.24 5.14 -15.79
C LYS A 89 8.59 4.98 -16.50
N GLU A 90 9.14 6.05 -17.04
CA GLU A 90 10.45 6.02 -17.71
C GLU A 90 11.58 5.63 -16.75
N SER A 91 11.61 6.22 -15.55
CA SER A 91 12.61 5.87 -14.52
C SER A 91 12.54 4.40 -14.12
N ILE A 92 11.34 3.84 -13.93
CA ILE A 92 11.18 2.46 -13.48
C ILE A 92 11.45 1.47 -14.61
N THR A 93 11.00 1.75 -15.84
CA THR A 93 11.34 0.93 -17.00
C THR A 93 12.86 0.83 -17.14
N ASN A 94 13.56 1.95 -17.05
CA ASN A 94 15.02 1.97 -17.10
C ASN A 94 15.66 1.17 -15.94
N ASP A 95 15.16 1.30 -14.71
CA ASP A 95 15.69 0.57 -13.55
C ASP A 95 15.47 -0.95 -13.64
N ILE A 96 14.32 -1.39 -14.16
CA ILE A 96 13.96 -2.81 -14.24
C ILE A 96 14.64 -3.46 -15.44
N GLU A 97 14.55 -2.84 -16.62
CA GLU A 97 15.12 -3.37 -17.86
C GLU A 97 16.65 -3.36 -17.81
N SER A 98 17.27 -2.19 -17.59
CA SER A 98 18.73 -2.04 -17.78
C SER A 98 19.60 -2.64 -16.67
N ILE A 99 19.07 -2.84 -15.46
CA ILE A 99 19.89 -3.28 -14.31
C ILE A 99 19.57 -4.70 -13.90
N TYR A 100 18.31 -5.12 -13.89
CA TYR A 100 17.95 -6.43 -13.33
C TYR A 100 17.64 -7.46 -14.39
N LEU A 101 16.85 -7.10 -15.39
CA LEU A 101 16.45 -8.03 -16.43
C LEU A 101 17.62 -8.34 -17.35
N ASP A 102 18.34 -7.32 -17.84
CA ASP A 102 19.52 -7.51 -18.70
C ASP A 102 20.59 -8.39 -18.04
N ASN A 103 20.89 -8.17 -16.75
CA ASN A 103 21.85 -9.01 -16.02
C ASN A 103 21.41 -10.49 -15.93
N ILE A 104 20.11 -10.74 -15.73
CA ILE A 104 19.58 -12.11 -15.68
C ILE A 104 19.60 -12.75 -17.08
N LEU A 105 19.21 -12.00 -18.12
CA LEU A 105 19.22 -12.46 -19.52
C LEU A 105 20.64 -12.73 -20.04
N ASP A 106 21.63 -11.94 -19.60
CA ASP A 106 23.04 -12.17 -19.88
C ASP A 106 23.54 -13.45 -19.23
N GLU A 107 23.14 -13.72 -17.97
CA GLU A 107 23.46 -14.98 -17.28
C GLU A 107 22.82 -16.20 -17.98
N PHE A 108 21.59 -16.07 -18.49
CA PHE A 108 20.92 -17.07 -19.34
C PHE A 108 21.71 -17.33 -20.64
N SER A 109 22.09 -16.26 -21.33
CA SER A 109 22.80 -16.32 -22.61
C SER A 109 24.20 -16.92 -22.49
N GLN A 110 25.00 -16.47 -21.50
CA GLN A 110 26.34 -17.00 -21.25
C GLN A 110 26.33 -18.51 -21.03
N LEU A 111 25.36 -19.01 -20.27
CA LEU A 111 25.28 -20.45 -20.05
C LEU A 111 24.91 -21.20 -21.33
N LYS A 112 23.95 -20.70 -22.10
CA LYS A 112 23.57 -21.33 -23.37
C LYS A 112 24.80 -21.50 -24.28
N ASP A 113 25.64 -20.47 -24.34
CA ASP A 113 26.89 -20.51 -25.09
C ASP A 113 27.89 -21.53 -24.52
N GLU A 114 28.06 -21.55 -23.19
CA GLU A 114 28.91 -22.54 -22.51
C GLU A 114 28.45 -23.99 -22.75
N LEU A 115 27.14 -24.23 -22.71
CA LEU A 115 26.53 -25.54 -22.97
C LEU A 115 26.70 -25.98 -24.43
N LEU A 116 26.53 -25.05 -25.38
CA LEU A 116 26.75 -25.30 -26.80
C LEU A 116 28.21 -25.64 -27.11
N LEU A 117 29.17 -25.09 -26.36
CA LEU A 117 30.60 -25.40 -26.50
C LEU A 117 30.97 -26.81 -26.04
N ILE A 118 30.16 -27.47 -25.20
CA ILE A 118 30.44 -28.81 -24.67
C ILE A 118 30.18 -29.88 -25.73
N ASP A 119 28.97 -29.94 -26.27
CA ASP A 119 28.59 -30.81 -27.39
C ASP A 119 27.28 -30.31 -28.03
N PRO A 120 27.34 -29.57 -29.16
CA PRO A 120 26.16 -29.04 -29.83
C PRO A 120 25.21 -30.13 -30.36
N SER A 121 25.69 -31.37 -30.49
CA SER A 121 24.91 -32.49 -31.03
C SER A 121 24.21 -33.32 -29.95
N ASN A 122 24.54 -33.12 -28.67
CA ASN A 122 23.96 -33.87 -27.57
C ASN A 122 22.49 -33.47 -27.34
N SER A 123 21.57 -34.44 -27.46
CA SER A 123 20.13 -34.22 -27.34
C SER A 123 19.69 -33.77 -25.94
N LYS A 124 20.43 -34.14 -24.89
CA LYS A 124 20.13 -33.70 -23.51
C LYS A 124 20.57 -32.25 -23.29
N ILE A 125 21.71 -31.84 -23.84
CA ILE A 125 22.14 -30.43 -23.83
C ILE A 125 21.10 -29.56 -24.55
N LYS A 126 20.57 -30.02 -25.69
CA LYS A 126 19.47 -29.32 -26.39
C LYS A 126 18.21 -29.20 -25.53
N ALA A 127 17.81 -30.28 -24.86
CA ALA A 127 16.65 -30.25 -23.97
C ALA A 127 16.84 -29.28 -22.78
N ILE A 128 18.07 -29.17 -22.25
CA ILE A 128 18.42 -28.21 -21.20
C ILE A 128 18.34 -26.77 -21.72
N ILE A 129 18.89 -26.50 -22.90
CA ILE A 129 18.81 -25.17 -23.56
C ILE A 129 17.35 -24.78 -23.82
N GLU A 130 16.52 -25.71 -24.30
CA GLU A 130 15.09 -25.46 -24.51
C GLU A 130 14.36 -25.19 -23.18
N GLY A 131 14.74 -25.89 -22.10
CA GLY A 131 14.26 -25.61 -20.75
C GLY A 131 14.59 -24.19 -20.28
N ILE A 132 15.81 -23.73 -20.55
CA ILE A 132 16.26 -22.37 -20.26
C ILE A 132 15.46 -21.33 -21.04
N ASP A 133 15.32 -21.52 -22.36
CA ASP A 133 14.56 -20.61 -23.24
C ASP A 133 13.07 -20.52 -22.82
N ASN A 134 12.53 -21.59 -22.24
CA ASN A 134 11.17 -21.61 -21.69
C ASN A 134 11.07 -20.85 -20.35
N GLN A 135 12.06 -21.00 -19.46
CA GLN A 135 12.13 -20.25 -18.19
C GLN A 135 12.27 -18.74 -18.44
N GLU A 136 13.11 -18.35 -19.39
CA GLU A 136 13.30 -16.96 -19.82
C GLU A 136 11.98 -16.36 -20.33
N ARG A 137 11.28 -17.05 -21.23
CA ARG A 137 9.99 -16.60 -21.76
C ARG A 137 8.92 -16.45 -20.69
N ASP A 138 8.81 -17.40 -19.75
CA ASP A 138 7.86 -17.33 -18.65
C ASP A 138 8.14 -16.13 -17.72
N LEU A 139 9.42 -15.88 -17.41
CA LEU A 139 9.83 -14.71 -16.63
C LEU A 139 9.44 -13.40 -17.33
N LEU A 140 9.81 -13.25 -18.60
CA LEU A 140 9.48 -12.06 -19.40
C LEU A 140 7.98 -11.80 -19.43
N GLN A 141 7.18 -12.85 -19.61
CA GLN A 141 5.72 -12.73 -19.62
C GLN A 141 5.16 -12.25 -18.28
N LYS A 142 5.63 -12.81 -17.15
CA LYS A 142 5.19 -12.41 -15.82
C LYS A 142 5.59 -10.98 -15.48
N VAL A 143 6.83 -10.59 -15.79
CA VAL A 143 7.32 -9.22 -15.58
C VAL A 143 6.50 -8.24 -16.42
N GLN A 144 6.21 -8.56 -17.69
CA GLN A 144 5.38 -7.71 -18.54
C GLN A 144 3.97 -7.51 -17.98
N ILE A 145 3.34 -8.57 -17.46
CA ILE A 145 2.01 -8.49 -16.84
C ILE A 145 2.06 -7.54 -15.64
N LEU A 146 3.03 -7.71 -14.74
CA LEU A 146 3.15 -6.87 -13.56
C LEU A 146 3.48 -5.41 -13.91
N MET A 147 4.33 -5.18 -14.91
CA MET A 147 4.60 -3.82 -15.41
C MET A 147 3.34 -3.17 -15.97
N ASN A 148 2.55 -3.91 -16.76
CA ASN A 148 1.27 -3.40 -17.27
C ASN A 148 0.28 -3.11 -16.14
N SER A 149 0.20 -3.95 -15.11
CA SER A 149 -0.63 -3.68 -13.92
C SER A 149 -0.15 -2.45 -13.17
N MET A 150 1.16 -2.27 -13.01
CA MET A 150 1.76 -1.12 -12.34
C MET A 150 1.48 0.18 -13.10
N PHE A 151 1.54 0.16 -14.44
CA PHE A 151 1.18 1.34 -15.24
C PHE A 151 -0.30 1.73 -15.16
N ASN A 152 -1.16 0.80 -14.73
CA ASN A 152 -2.58 1.04 -14.53
C ASN A 152 -2.95 1.21 -13.03
N ALA A 153 -1.96 1.31 -12.14
CA ALA A 153 -2.19 1.49 -10.71
C ALA A 153 -2.90 2.83 -10.44
N LYS A 154 -3.83 2.81 -9.48
CA LYS A 154 -4.66 3.96 -9.12
C LYS A 154 -4.01 4.86 -8.07
N SER A 155 -2.97 4.38 -7.42
CA SER A 155 -2.20 5.11 -6.41
C SER A 155 -0.72 4.79 -6.48
N GLU A 156 0.09 5.66 -5.91
CA GLU A 156 1.53 5.46 -5.72
C GLU A 156 1.81 4.25 -4.84
N GLU A 157 1.02 4.03 -3.78
CA GLU A 157 1.14 2.87 -2.90
C GLU A 157 0.89 1.53 -3.64
N GLU A 158 -0.09 1.50 -4.54
CA GLU A 158 -0.35 0.33 -5.39
C GLU A 158 0.79 0.09 -6.38
N ALA A 159 1.34 1.16 -6.97
CA ALA A 159 2.49 1.08 -7.87
C ALA A 159 3.75 0.58 -7.14
N ASP A 160 4.03 1.06 -5.93
CA ASP A 160 5.15 0.62 -5.10
C ASP A 160 5.03 -0.84 -4.68
N ALA A 161 3.82 -1.29 -4.34
CA ALA A 161 3.54 -2.69 -4.05
C ALA A 161 3.83 -3.57 -5.26
N LEU A 162 3.39 -3.17 -6.46
CA LEU A 162 3.65 -3.90 -7.71
C LEU A 162 5.13 -3.87 -8.09
N LYS A 163 5.83 -2.74 -7.90
CA LYS A 163 7.28 -2.63 -8.09
C LYS A 163 8.03 -3.62 -7.21
N LYS A 164 7.64 -3.72 -5.94
CA LYS A 164 8.19 -4.71 -5.01
C LYS A 164 7.92 -6.14 -5.49
N MET A 165 6.72 -6.45 -5.97
CA MET A 165 6.40 -7.77 -6.53
C MET A 165 7.25 -8.12 -7.75
N ILE A 166 7.56 -7.16 -8.62
CA ILE A 166 8.47 -7.37 -9.77
C ILE A 166 9.87 -7.72 -9.28
N TYR A 167 10.42 -6.97 -8.32
CA TYR A 167 11.73 -7.29 -7.76
C TYR A 167 11.76 -8.66 -7.08
N ASP A 168 10.76 -8.98 -6.26
CA ASP A 168 10.65 -10.28 -5.59
C ASP A 168 10.57 -11.42 -6.63
N LEU A 169 9.82 -11.25 -7.72
CA LEU A 169 9.73 -12.22 -8.82
C LEU A 169 11.07 -12.40 -9.54
N LEU A 170 11.78 -11.32 -9.86
CA LEU A 170 13.09 -11.38 -10.51
C LEU A 170 14.11 -12.08 -9.61
N ASP A 171 14.05 -11.82 -8.30
CA ASP A 171 14.93 -12.43 -7.32
C ASP A 171 14.64 -13.94 -7.14
N GLU A 172 13.36 -14.32 -7.08
CA GLU A 172 12.94 -15.72 -7.05
C GLU A 172 13.40 -16.46 -8.32
N SER A 173 13.14 -15.86 -9.48
CA SER A 173 13.49 -16.44 -10.79
C SER A 173 14.99 -16.63 -10.94
N LYS A 174 15.81 -15.70 -10.46
CA LYS A 174 17.27 -15.88 -10.39
C LYS A 174 17.67 -17.05 -9.51
N SER A 175 17.00 -17.25 -8.37
CA SER A 175 17.30 -18.37 -7.46
C SER A 175 16.96 -19.72 -8.09
N ASP A 176 15.78 -19.80 -8.72
CA ASP A 176 15.32 -21.01 -9.38
C ASP A 176 16.14 -21.32 -10.63
N PHE A 177 16.59 -20.29 -11.35
CA PHE A 177 17.57 -20.44 -12.41
C PHE A 177 18.87 -21.03 -11.88
N ILE A 178 19.47 -20.48 -10.82
CA ILE A 178 20.70 -21.03 -10.22
C ILE A 178 20.50 -22.48 -9.75
N ARG A 179 19.32 -22.85 -9.22
CA ARG A 179 19.02 -24.25 -8.86
C ARG A 179 18.95 -25.17 -10.09
N SER A 180 18.24 -24.75 -11.13
CA SER A 180 18.15 -25.47 -12.40
C SER A 180 19.54 -25.68 -13.00
N GLN A 181 20.38 -24.64 -12.95
CA GLN A 181 21.76 -24.63 -13.40
C GLN A 181 22.62 -25.66 -12.67
N VAL A 182 22.57 -25.68 -11.34
CA VAL A 182 23.30 -26.67 -10.53
C VAL A 182 22.89 -28.09 -10.91
N ASN A 183 21.59 -28.35 -11.03
CA ASN A 183 21.08 -29.69 -11.38
C ASN A 183 21.52 -30.11 -12.79
N ASN A 184 21.38 -29.23 -13.78
CA ASN A 184 21.73 -29.52 -15.17
C ASN A 184 23.23 -29.73 -15.35
N ALA A 185 24.05 -28.90 -14.72
CA ALA A 185 25.50 -29.05 -14.76
C ALA A 185 25.98 -30.33 -14.06
N GLU A 186 25.31 -30.78 -12.99
CA GLU A 186 25.61 -32.08 -12.37
C GLU A 186 25.28 -33.26 -13.29
N ILE A 187 24.12 -33.23 -13.97
CA ILE A 187 23.72 -34.26 -14.94
C ILE A 187 24.75 -34.35 -16.06
N ILE A 188 25.07 -33.22 -16.70
CA ILE A 188 26.03 -33.17 -17.81
C ILE A 188 27.41 -33.63 -17.35
N LYS A 189 27.88 -33.19 -16.18
CA LYS A 189 29.18 -33.60 -15.66
C LYS A 189 29.25 -35.11 -15.46
N ASN A 190 28.25 -35.71 -14.84
CA ASN A 190 28.22 -37.14 -14.59
C ASN A 190 28.24 -37.93 -15.91
N GLU A 191 27.50 -37.48 -16.93
CA GLU A 191 27.51 -38.10 -18.25
C GLU A 191 28.87 -37.99 -18.96
N ILE A 192 29.52 -36.82 -18.88
CA ILE A 192 30.87 -36.64 -19.42
C ILE A 192 31.85 -37.60 -18.75
N LEU A 193 31.78 -37.76 -17.43
CA LEU A 193 32.66 -38.66 -16.67
C LEU A 193 32.37 -40.14 -16.96
N GLU A 194 31.11 -40.50 -17.24
CA GLU A 194 30.75 -41.86 -17.69
C GLU A 194 31.36 -42.20 -19.06
N GLN A 195 31.44 -41.22 -19.96
CA GLN A 195 32.01 -41.40 -21.30
C GLN A 195 33.54 -41.32 -21.32
N ASP A 196 34.11 -40.36 -20.58
CA ASP A 196 35.55 -40.18 -20.42
C ASP A 196 35.87 -39.67 -19.00
N PRO A 197 36.33 -40.55 -18.11
CA PRO A 197 36.68 -40.19 -16.73
C PRO A 197 37.81 -39.16 -16.59
N LYS A 198 38.58 -38.89 -17.67
CA LYS A 198 39.69 -37.91 -17.67
C LYS A 198 39.34 -36.65 -18.45
N ASN A 199 38.07 -36.46 -18.81
CA ASN A 199 37.66 -35.32 -19.62
C ASN A 199 37.83 -34.00 -18.85
N ASN A 200 38.66 -33.11 -19.39
CA ASN A 200 38.93 -31.80 -18.80
C ASN A 200 37.69 -30.89 -18.73
N LEU A 201 36.63 -31.18 -19.49
CA LEU A 201 35.34 -30.48 -19.40
C LEU A 201 34.61 -30.75 -18.08
N ALA A 202 34.71 -31.97 -17.55
CA ALA A 202 34.13 -32.31 -16.25
C ALA A 202 34.78 -31.48 -15.12
N ASN A 203 36.10 -31.26 -15.19
CA ASN A 203 36.82 -30.41 -14.24
C ASN A 203 36.40 -28.92 -14.34
N LYS A 204 36.10 -28.42 -15.55
CA LYS A 204 35.58 -27.06 -15.75
C LYS A 204 34.17 -26.91 -15.15
N LEU A 205 33.30 -27.90 -15.36
CA LEU A 205 31.95 -27.94 -14.77
C LEU A 205 32.00 -28.01 -13.25
N ASP A 206 32.96 -28.74 -12.66
CA ASP A 206 33.13 -28.80 -11.20
C ASP A 206 33.44 -27.44 -10.57
N ASN A 207 34.33 -26.67 -11.18
CA ASN A 207 34.64 -25.32 -10.70
C ASN A 207 33.41 -24.40 -10.79
N ARG A 208 32.64 -24.49 -11.88
CA ARG A 208 31.41 -23.70 -12.06
C ARG A 208 30.32 -24.11 -11.07
N LEU A 209 30.13 -25.40 -10.85
CA LEU A 209 29.21 -25.95 -9.85
C LEU A 209 29.54 -25.45 -8.44
N ALA A 210 30.82 -25.40 -8.08
CA ALA A 210 31.25 -24.88 -6.78
C ALA A 210 30.86 -23.40 -6.58
N VAL A 211 31.01 -22.57 -7.62
CA VAL A 211 30.60 -21.16 -7.60
C VAL A 211 29.08 -21.03 -7.45
N LEU A 212 28.31 -21.71 -8.31
CA LEU A 212 26.84 -21.65 -8.30
C LEU A 212 26.23 -22.14 -6.97
N LYS A 213 26.77 -23.23 -6.41
CA LYS A 213 26.35 -23.75 -5.10
C LYS A 213 26.60 -22.73 -3.98
N LYS A 214 27.73 -22.03 -4.01
CA LYS A 214 28.05 -21.00 -3.01
C LYS A 214 27.14 -19.78 -3.14
N GLU A 215 26.83 -19.36 -4.36
CA GLU A 215 25.87 -18.28 -4.62
C GLU A 215 24.46 -18.64 -4.13
N LEU A 216 24.01 -19.87 -4.43
CA LEU A 216 22.72 -20.36 -3.95
C LEU A 216 22.67 -20.42 -2.41
N GLN A 217 23.70 -20.99 -1.78
CA GLN A 217 23.79 -21.10 -0.34
C GLN A 217 23.74 -19.71 0.33
N THR A 218 24.55 -18.77 -0.14
CA THR A 218 24.57 -17.40 0.43
C THR A 218 23.23 -16.68 0.24
N LYS A 219 22.51 -16.93 -0.86
CA LYS A 219 21.16 -16.37 -1.07
C LYS A 219 20.13 -17.00 -0.14
N GLU A 220 20.15 -18.31 0.03
CA GLU A 220 19.26 -19.03 0.95
C GLU A 220 19.50 -18.61 2.40
N GLU A 221 20.76 -18.43 2.80
CA GLU A 221 21.14 -17.91 4.12
C GLU A 221 20.61 -16.48 4.33
N LYS A 222 20.76 -15.58 3.35
CA LYS A 222 20.21 -14.23 3.41
C LYS A 222 18.67 -14.24 3.49
N ALA A 223 18.01 -15.09 2.71
CA ALA A 223 16.56 -15.21 2.73
C ALA A 223 16.05 -15.76 4.07
N ALA A 224 16.72 -16.77 4.63
CA ALA A 224 16.41 -17.30 5.95
C ALA A 224 16.62 -16.26 7.06
N PHE A 225 17.70 -15.48 6.95
CA PHE A 225 18.00 -14.37 7.86
C PHE A 225 16.91 -13.29 7.82
N LYS A 226 16.49 -12.85 6.63
CA LYS A 226 15.39 -11.89 6.46
C LYS A 226 14.08 -12.43 7.06
N LYS A 227 13.70 -13.67 6.74
CA LYS A 227 12.51 -14.33 7.31
C LYS A 227 12.56 -14.42 8.84
N LYS A 228 13.75 -14.62 9.43
CA LYS A 228 13.94 -14.63 10.87
C LYS A 228 13.67 -13.25 11.47
N ILE A 229 14.21 -12.18 10.86
CA ILE A 229 13.94 -10.80 11.28
C ILE A 229 12.45 -10.47 11.17
N ASP A 230 11.79 -10.80 10.06
CA ASP A 230 10.36 -10.52 9.86
C ASP A 230 9.49 -11.20 10.92
N ARG A 231 9.82 -12.45 11.29
CA ARG A 231 9.13 -13.15 12.39
C ARG A 231 9.34 -12.44 13.72
N LEU A 232 10.57 -12.07 14.05
CA LEU A 232 10.86 -11.36 15.30
C LEU A 232 10.15 -10.01 15.37
N LEU A 233 10.07 -9.27 14.26
CA LEU A 233 9.33 -8.00 14.18
C LEU A 233 7.83 -8.21 14.48
N ASN A 234 7.22 -9.22 13.85
CA ASN A 234 5.82 -9.56 14.07
C ASN A 234 5.55 -10.01 15.50
N ASP A 235 6.40 -10.86 16.06
CA ASP A 235 6.28 -11.32 17.45
C ASP A 235 6.44 -10.15 18.43
N THR A 236 7.37 -9.23 18.16
CA THR A 236 7.55 -8.00 18.96
C THR A 236 6.28 -7.15 18.94
N GLN A 237 5.70 -6.93 17.76
CA GLN A 237 4.46 -6.17 17.60
C GLN A 237 3.30 -6.81 18.37
N LYS A 238 3.16 -8.13 18.30
CA LYS A 238 2.15 -8.87 19.05
C LYS A 238 2.33 -8.75 20.57
N LEU A 239 3.57 -8.79 21.06
CA LEU A 239 3.86 -8.60 22.49
C LEU A 239 3.50 -7.18 22.96
N ILE A 240 3.66 -6.16 22.11
CA ILE A 240 3.20 -4.79 22.41
C ILE A 240 1.68 -4.76 22.56
N GLU A 241 0.95 -5.39 21.64
CA GLU A 241 -0.52 -5.49 21.68
C GLU A 241 -1.01 -6.24 22.92
N ASP A 242 -0.32 -7.32 23.29
CA ASP A 242 -0.57 -8.11 24.50
C ASP A 242 -0.08 -7.41 25.79
N SER A 243 0.44 -6.18 25.69
CA SER A 243 0.96 -5.39 26.81
C SER A 243 2.10 -6.06 27.60
N LYS A 244 2.90 -6.89 26.92
CA LYS A 244 4.09 -7.60 27.41
C LYS A 244 5.37 -6.85 27.03
N PHE A 245 5.49 -5.62 27.50
CA PHE A 245 6.51 -4.67 27.03
C PHE A 245 7.96 -5.10 27.27
N GLN A 246 8.26 -5.80 28.37
CA GLN A 246 9.62 -6.30 28.63
C GLN A 246 10.04 -7.41 27.66
N GLU A 247 9.12 -8.31 27.32
CA GLU A 247 9.36 -9.35 26.33
C GLU A 247 9.52 -8.73 24.94
N ALA A 248 8.68 -7.74 24.60
CA ALA A 248 8.79 -6.97 23.34
C ALA A 248 10.16 -6.28 23.22
N GLU A 249 10.64 -5.63 24.27
CA GLU A 249 11.94 -4.96 24.29
C GLU A 249 13.11 -5.95 24.14
N THR A 250 12.96 -7.17 24.67
CA THR A 250 13.96 -8.24 24.52
C THR A 250 14.04 -8.72 23.06
N LEU A 251 12.89 -8.91 22.40
CA LEU A 251 12.87 -9.27 20.98
C LEU A 251 13.38 -8.14 20.09
N ARG A 252 13.01 -6.89 20.38
CA ARG A 252 13.52 -5.71 19.68
C ARG A 252 15.06 -5.66 19.71
N LYS A 253 15.67 -5.83 20.88
CA LYS A 253 17.14 -5.90 21.02
C LYS A 253 17.73 -7.06 20.24
N SER A 254 17.10 -8.23 20.28
CA SER A 254 17.54 -9.39 19.50
C SER A 254 17.51 -9.12 17.99
N ILE A 255 16.58 -8.31 17.49
CA ILE A 255 16.56 -7.88 16.08
C ILE A 255 17.74 -6.95 15.79
N LEU A 256 18.01 -5.97 16.66
CA LEU A 256 19.13 -5.03 16.49
C LEU A 256 20.50 -5.70 16.63
N ASP A 257 20.62 -6.75 17.44
CA ASP A 257 21.83 -7.57 17.52
C ASP A 257 22.09 -8.33 16.21
N LEU A 258 21.03 -8.70 15.48
CA LEU A 258 21.12 -9.35 14.18
C LEU A 258 21.35 -8.34 13.05
N ASP A 259 20.60 -7.24 13.05
CA ASP A 259 20.66 -6.16 12.06
C ASP A 259 20.60 -4.79 12.79
N PRO A 260 21.75 -4.21 13.13
CA PRO A 260 21.82 -2.91 13.84
C PRO A 260 21.20 -1.75 13.05
N SER A 261 21.07 -1.90 11.73
CA SER A 261 20.53 -0.88 10.82
C SER A 261 19.02 -1.00 10.60
N ASN A 262 18.36 -1.97 11.24
CA ASN A 262 16.95 -2.23 11.06
C ASN A 262 16.08 -1.08 11.59
N ARG A 263 15.60 -0.22 10.69
CA ARG A 263 14.79 0.96 11.04
C ARG A 263 13.51 0.59 11.79
N LEU A 264 12.84 -0.50 11.41
CA LEU A 264 11.61 -0.93 12.09
C LEU A 264 11.88 -1.28 13.56
N ALA A 265 12.99 -1.94 13.86
CA ALA A 265 13.38 -2.23 15.23
C ALA A 265 13.82 -0.99 16.03
N GLN A 266 14.35 0.03 15.36
CA GLN A 266 14.65 1.33 15.98
C GLN A 266 13.36 2.05 16.37
N ASP A 267 12.38 2.13 15.45
CA ASP A 267 11.09 2.78 15.66
C ASP A 267 10.23 2.08 16.73
N LEU A 268 10.41 0.77 16.91
CA LEU A 268 9.67 0.00 17.93
C LEU A 268 9.98 0.45 19.37
N GLU A 269 11.12 1.11 19.64
CA GLU A 269 11.46 1.58 20.99
C GLU A 269 10.45 2.60 21.51
N GLU A 270 10.14 3.60 20.68
CA GLU A 270 9.21 4.67 21.02
C GLU A 270 7.81 4.10 21.20
N LYS A 271 7.37 3.23 20.28
CA LYS A 271 6.08 2.54 20.37
C LYS A 271 5.93 1.71 21.66
N ILE A 272 6.97 0.98 22.07
CA ILE A 272 6.93 0.21 23.32
C ILE A 272 6.74 1.16 24.51
N LYS A 273 7.51 2.26 24.57
CA LYS A 273 7.43 3.25 25.65
C LYS A 273 6.06 3.93 25.71
N GLU A 274 5.56 4.41 24.58
CA GLU A 274 4.25 5.06 24.48
C GLU A 274 3.13 4.13 24.97
N ARG A 275 3.12 2.87 24.53
CA ARG A 275 2.12 1.88 24.95
C ARG A 275 2.23 1.49 26.41
N GLU A 276 3.45 1.42 26.93
CA GLU A 276 3.68 1.17 28.36
C GLU A 276 3.15 2.32 29.22
N GLU A 277 3.40 3.56 28.81
CA GLU A 277 2.89 4.76 29.49
C GLU A 277 1.37 4.86 29.41
N GLU A 278 0.79 4.60 28.23
CA GLU A 278 -0.67 4.54 28.02
C GLU A 278 -1.31 3.53 28.98
N LYS A 279 -0.75 2.32 29.07
CA LYS A 279 -1.25 1.29 30.01
C LYS A 279 -1.14 1.73 31.46
N LYS A 280 0.00 2.28 31.89
CA LYS A 280 0.19 2.77 33.26
C LYS A 280 -0.81 3.87 33.62
N LEU A 281 -1.09 4.78 32.69
CA LEU A 281 -2.09 5.81 32.86
C LEU A 281 -3.49 5.20 33.01
N ASN A 282 -3.86 4.28 32.12
CA ASN A 282 -5.15 3.60 32.14
C ASN A 282 -5.37 2.79 33.43
N ASP A 283 -4.36 2.05 33.89
CA ASP A 283 -4.41 1.29 35.15
C ASP A 283 -4.58 2.24 36.35
N LYS A 284 -3.88 3.37 36.36
CA LYS A 284 -4.00 4.37 37.42
C LYS A 284 -5.39 5.01 37.45
N VAL A 285 -5.93 5.37 36.28
CA VAL A 285 -7.30 5.90 36.14
C VAL A 285 -8.34 4.89 36.59
N SER A 286 -8.23 3.63 36.16
CA SER A 286 -9.11 2.54 36.56
C SER A 286 -9.14 2.32 38.07
N ASN A 287 -7.96 2.35 38.71
CA ASN A 287 -7.85 2.27 40.17
C ASN A 287 -8.53 3.45 40.86
N LEU A 288 -8.33 4.69 40.39
CA LEU A 288 -8.99 5.87 40.96
C LEU A 288 -10.51 5.83 40.80
N ILE A 289 -11.02 5.33 39.68
CA ILE A 289 -12.46 5.12 39.49
C ILE A 289 -12.99 4.14 40.55
N SER A 290 -12.31 3.01 40.73
CA SER A 290 -12.68 2.00 41.74
C SER A 290 -12.67 2.58 43.15
N MET A 291 -11.67 3.42 43.50
CA MET A 291 -11.61 4.11 44.79
C MET A 291 -12.74 5.13 44.97
N ALA A 292 -13.08 5.88 43.91
CA ALA A 292 -14.20 6.82 43.93
C ALA A 292 -15.53 6.09 44.17
N GLU A 293 -15.77 4.97 43.48
CA GLU A 293 -16.97 4.15 43.66
C GLU A 293 -17.09 3.57 45.07
N ALA A 294 -15.98 3.05 45.62
CA ALA A 294 -15.93 2.56 47.00
C ALA A 294 -16.23 3.67 48.02
N ALA A 295 -15.67 4.87 47.81
CA ALA A 295 -15.94 6.03 48.65
C ALA A 295 -17.40 6.49 48.56
N ILE A 296 -18.00 6.50 47.37
CA ILE A 296 -19.44 6.79 47.17
C ILE A 296 -20.31 5.80 47.96
N ASN A 297 -20.01 4.51 47.87
CA ASN A 297 -20.77 3.46 48.56
C ASN A 297 -20.65 3.57 50.09
N SER A 298 -19.47 3.98 50.56
CA SER A 298 -19.20 4.25 51.98
C SER A 298 -19.72 5.61 52.47
N LYS A 299 -20.39 6.38 51.60
CA LYS A 299 -20.88 7.76 51.86
C LYS A 299 -19.77 8.75 52.22
N LEU A 300 -18.53 8.47 51.82
CA LEU A 300 -17.36 9.35 51.95
C LEU A 300 -17.27 10.27 50.73
N PHE A 301 -18.25 11.18 50.60
CA PHE A 301 -18.43 11.96 49.38
C PHE A 301 -17.27 12.93 49.06
N ASP A 302 -16.60 13.47 50.08
CA ASP A 302 -15.46 14.37 49.87
C ASP A 302 -14.22 13.60 49.39
N SER A 303 -14.01 12.36 49.85
CA SER A 303 -12.99 11.46 49.31
C SER A 303 -13.27 11.06 47.86
N ALA A 304 -14.53 10.74 47.54
CA ALA A 304 -14.94 10.44 46.17
C ALA A 304 -14.68 11.62 45.21
N GLU A 305 -14.96 12.84 45.66
CA GLU A 305 -14.69 14.06 44.90
C GLU A 305 -13.18 14.30 44.70
N LYS A 306 -12.36 14.00 45.72
CA LYS A 306 -10.89 14.05 45.59
C LYS A 306 -10.39 13.09 44.51
N TYR A 307 -10.80 11.82 44.55
CA TYR A 307 -10.42 10.85 43.50
C TYR A 307 -10.90 11.28 42.11
N ARG A 308 -12.11 11.84 42.01
CA ARG A 308 -12.62 12.40 40.75
C ARG A 308 -11.74 13.54 40.22
N GLN A 309 -11.24 14.42 41.08
CA GLN A 309 -10.34 15.50 40.69
C GLN A 309 -8.97 14.97 40.24
N GLU A 310 -8.44 13.94 40.91
CA GLU A 310 -7.20 13.27 40.50
C GLU A 310 -7.33 12.62 39.11
N ILE A 311 -8.49 12.02 38.78
CA ILE A 311 -8.76 11.51 37.43
C ILE A 311 -8.72 12.63 36.39
N ILE A 312 -9.33 13.79 36.67
CA ILE A 312 -9.32 14.94 35.74
C ILE A 312 -7.91 15.44 35.46
N GLN A 313 -7.04 15.44 36.49
CA GLN A 313 -5.67 15.88 36.34
C GLN A 313 -4.85 14.92 35.47
N LEU A 314 -5.16 13.63 35.51
CA LEU A 314 -4.45 12.59 34.75
C LEU A 314 -5.00 12.41 33.33
N ASP A 315 -6.32 12.45 33.17
CA ASP A 315 -7.00 12.34 31.89
C ASP A 315 -8.16 13.35 31.83
N PRO A 316 -7.89 14.59 31.36
CA PRO A 316 -8.91 15.63 31.26
C PRO A 316 -10.07 15.29 30.33
N LYS A 317 -9.88 14.32 29.42
CA LYS A 317 -10.89 13.90 28.44
C LYS A 317 -11.67 12.66 28.90
N ASN A 318 -11.42 12.18 30.12
CA ASN A 318 -12.06 10.99 30.64
C ASN A 318 -13.58 11.17 30.77
N LYS A 319 -14.34 10.34 30.05
CA LYS A 319 -15.81 10.45 30.00
C LYS A 319 -16.50 10.03 31.31
N ASP A 320 -15.84 9.26 32.16
CA ASP A 320 -16.44 8.75 33.40
C ASP A 320 -16.43 9.78 34.54
N VAL A 321 -15.59 10.82 34.44
CA VAL A 321 -15.57 11.95 35.38
C VAL A 321 -16.94 12.62 35.51
N ALA A 322 -17.65 12.81 34.38
CA ALA A 322 -18.96 13.45 34.37
C ALA A 322 -20.00 12.57 35.08
N LYS A 323 -19.96 11.25 34.84
CA LYS A 323 -20.83 10.28 35.50
C LYS A 323 -20.57 10.22 37.00
N LEU A 324 -19.30 10.16 37.42
CA LEU A 324 -18.91 10.15 38.83
C LEU A 324 -19.45 11.39 39.55
N LYS A 325 -19.34 12.58 38.94
CA LYS A 325 -19.88 13.83 39.50
C LYS A 325 -21.38 13.74 39.77
N GLU A 326 -22.15 13.26 38.79
CA GLU A 326 -23.61 13.10 38.93
C GLU A 326 -23.96 12.13 40.06
N ILE A 327 -23.28 10.98 40.11
CA ILE A 327 -23.53 9.94 41.12
C ILE A 327 -23.22 10.47 42.53
N ILE A 328 -22.08 11.16 42.71
CA ILE A 328 -21.68 11.77 43.99
C ILE A 328 -22.77 12.74 44.47
N LEU A 329 -23.22 13.66 43.62
CA LEU A 329 -24.23 14.66 43.97
C LEU A 329 -25.56 14.01 44.35
N LYS A 330 -26.03 13.04 43.56
CA LYS A 330 -27.30 12.33 43.79
C LYS A 330 -27.28 11.56 45.12
N LYS A 331 -26.20 10.83 45.41
CA LYS A 331 -26.05 10.05 46.65
C LYS A 331 -25.87 10.96 47.87
N ARG A 332 -25.10 12.06 47.75
CA ARG A 332 -24.93 13.07 48.81
C ARG A 332 -26.26 13.70 49.20
N ARG A 333 -27.05 14.14 48.21
CA ARG A 333 -28.40 14.70 48.44
C ARG A 333 -29.32 13.71 49.15
N LYS A 334 -29.35 12.44 48.71
CA LYS A 334 -30.16 11.39 49.34
C LYS A 334 -29.75 11.15 50.80
N SER A 335 -28.45 11.13 51.09
CA SER A 335 -27.92 10.99 52.45
C SER A 335 -28.27 12.17 53.36
N LEU A 336 -28.29 13.39 52.82
CA LEU A 336 -28.68 14.58 53.58
C LEU A 336 -30.17 14.54 53.93
N ILE A 337 -31.02 14.21 52.96
CA ILE A 337 -32.48 14.08 53.16
C ILE A 337 -32.78 13.01 54.21
N SER A 338 -32.08 11.86 54.20
CA SER A 338 -32.30 10.84 55.22
C SER A 338 -31.94 11.31 56.63
N ARG A 339 -30.92 12.17 56.77
CA ARG A 339 -30.52 12.74 58.08
C ARG A 339 -31.46 13.84 58.57
N LEU A 340 -32.17 14.53 57.67
CA LEU A 340 -33.15 15.56 58.04
C LEU A 340 -34.52 14.97 58.42
N LYS A 341 -34.77 13.69 58.08
CA LYS A 341 -36.01 12.97 58.39
C LYS A 341 -35.90 12.09 59.64
N SER A 342 -34.69 11.80 60.09
CA SER A 342 -34.37 11.15 61.37
C SER A 342 -34.20 12.20 62.46
#